data_AF-A0A656JU33-F1
#
_entry.id   AF-A0A656JU33-F1
#
_cell.length_a   1.000
_cell.length_b   1.000
_cell.length_c   1.000
_cell.angle_alpha   90.00
_cell.angle_beta   90.00
_cell.angle_gamma   90.00
#
_symmetry.space_group_name_H-M   'P 1'
#
loop_
_entity.id
_entity.type
_entity.pdbx_description
1 polymer ?
#
loop_
_entity_poly.entity_id
_entity_poly.type
_entity_poly.pdbx_seq_one_letter_code
_entity_poly.pdbx_strand_id
1 'polypeptide(L)' 'MSGDFRILIIDDQRPNLDLMEQLLAREGLTNVLSSTEPLRTLDLFNSFEPDLVVLDLHMPDFDGFAVLEQLNRRIP' A
#
# COMPACT_ATOMS: atom_id res chain seq x y z
N MET A 1 3.22 21.98 11.09
CA MET A 1 2.17 20.94 11.13
C MET A 1 2.46 20.02 9.96
N SER A 2 3.37 19.07 10.10
CA SER A 2 3.51 18.02 9.09
C SER A 2 2.30 17.12 9.28
N GLY A 3 1.36 17.15 8.35
CA GLY A 3 0.26 16.18 8.33
C GLY A 3 0.86 14.78 8.36
N ASP A 4 0.25 13.88 9.12
CA ASP A 4 0.75 12.52 9.32
C ASP A 4 0.60 11.77 7.99
N PHE A 5 1.65 11.77 7.17
CA PHE A 5 1.63 11.27 5.79
C PHE A 5 1.40 9.76 5.78
N ARG A 6 0.27 9.33 5.21
CA ARG A 6 -0.24 7.95 5.28
C ARG A 6 0.20 7.16 4.06
N ILE A 7 0.89 6.04 4.29
CA ILE A 7 1.40 5.17 3.22
C ILE A 7 0.72 3.81 3.30
N LEU A 8 0.06 3.40 2.22
CA LEU A 8 -0.48 2.05 2.07
C LEU A 8 0.45 1.21 1.17
N ILE A 9 0.84 0.03 1.64
CA ILE A 9 1.74 -0.88 0.92
C ILE A 9 1.01 -2.19 0.65
N ILE A 10 1.02 -2.64 -0.61
CA ILE A 10 0.42 -3.89 -1.06
C ILE A 10 1.48 -4.72 -1.79
N ASP A 11 1.83 -5.87 -1.23
CA ASP A 11 2.79 -6.84 -1.78
C ASP A 11 2.48 -8.21 -1.18
N ASP A 12 2.39 -9.27 -1.98
CA ASP A 12 2.02 -10.61 -1.52
C ASP A 12 3.14 -11.31 -0.74
N GLN A 13 4.37 -10.77 -0.79
CA GLN A 13 5.54 -11.29 -0.11
C GLN A 13 5.80 -10.53 1.19
N ARG A 14 5.49 -11.16 2.33
CA ARG A 14 5.74 -10.60 3.67
C ARG A 14 7.15 -10.01 3.87
N PRO A 15 8.26 -10.63 3.38
CA PRO A 15 9.59 -10.05 3.52
C PRO A 15 9.76 -8.68 2.87
N ASN A 16 9.07 -8.41 1.76
CA ASN A 16 9.12 -7.12 1.08
C ASN A 16 8.44 -6.04 1.92
N LEU A 17 7.28 -6.37 2.51
CA LEU A 17 6.56 -5.48 3.42
C LEU A 17 7.42 -5.11 4.63
N ASP A 18 8.00 -6.10 5.31
CA ASP A 18 8.82 -5.88 6.51
C ASP A 18 10.05 -4.99 6.18
N LEU A 19 10.68 -5.22 5.02
CA LEU A 19 11.80 -4.39 4.56
C LEU A 19 11.37 -2.94 4.29
N MET A 20 10.27 -2.74 3.59
CA MET A 20 9.79 -1.39 3.26
C MET A 20 9.33 -0.62 4.50
N GLU A 21 8.63 -1.26 5.43
CA GLU A 21 8.27 -0.65 6.71
C GLU A 21 9.51 -0.20 7.49
N GLN A 22 10.56 -1.04 7.55
CA GLN A 22 11.82 -0.67 8.20
C GLN A 22 12.51 0.51 7.50
N LEU A 23 12.53 0.55 6.17
CA LEU A 23 13.13 1.65 5.41
C LEU A 23 12.36 2.96 5.63
N LEU A 24 11.04 2.93 5.57
CA LEU A 24 10.19 4.10 5.80
C LEU A 24 10.30 4.62 7.23
N ALA A 25 10.31 3.73 8.22
CA ALA A 25 10.50 4.09 9.62
C ALA A 25 11.84 4.78 9.87
N ARG A 26 12.91 4.37 9.17
CA ARG A 26 14.24 5.02 9.27
C ARG A 26 14.23 6.46 8.75
N GLU A 27 13.35 6.78 7.79
CA GLU A 27 13.13 8.12 7.27
C GLU A 27 12.10 8.92 8.08
N GLY A 28 11.58 8.37 9.18
CA GLY A 28 10.57 9.00 10.04
C GLY A 28 9.13 8.89 9.53
N LEU A 29 8.90 8.12 8.47
CA LEU A 29 7.57 7.84 7.94
C LEU A 29 6.98 6.63 8.69
N THR A 30 6.20 6.91 9.72
CA THR A 30 5.71 5.89 10.66
C THR A 30 4.23 5.56 10.51
N ASN A 31 3.46 6.37 9.79
CA ASN A 31 2.05 6.11 9.49
C ASN A 31 1.92 5.24 8.24
N VAL A 32 2.30 3.97 8.38
CA VAL A 32 2.34 2.98 7.31
C VAL A 32 1.36 1.85 7.62
N LEU A 33 0.56 1.47 6.62
CA LEU A 33 -0.30 0.30 6.64
C LEU A 33 0.13 -0.65 5.51
N SER A 34 0.36 -1.92 5.82
CA SER A 34 0.76 -2.92 4.83
C SER A 34 -0.22 -4.09 4.76
N SER A 35 -0.30 -4.74 3.59
CA SER A 35 -1.16 -5.91 3.38
C SER A 35 -0.55 -6.86 2.38
N THR A 36 -0.59 -8.16 2.72
CA THR A 36 -0.30 -9.27 1.79
C THR A 36 -1.53 -9.74 1.03
N GLU A 37 -2.67 -9.08 1.21
CA GLU A 37 -3.95 -9.46 0.64
C GLU A 37 -4.42 -8.40 -0.37
N PRO A 38 -4.16 -8.59 -1.69
CA PRO A 38 -4.51 -7.61 -2.71
C PRO A 38 -6.01 -7.35 -2.81
N LEU A 39 -6.84 -8.34 -2.47
CA LEU A 39 -8.30 -8.22 -2.45
C LEU A 39 -8.81 -7.23 -1.41
N ARG A 40 -8.06 -6.98 -0.33
CA ARG A 40 -8.43 -6.03 0.72
C ARG A 40 -8.01 -4.60 0.39
N THR A 41 -7.23 -4.40 -0.67
CA THR A 41 -6.65 -3.10 -1.03
C THR A 41 -7.67 -1.98 -1.08
N LEU A 42 -8.85 -2.21 -1.67
CA LEU A 42 -9.89 -1.18 -1.76
C LEU A 42 -10.48 -0.79 -0.41
N ASP A 43 -10.75 -1.77 0.45
CA ASP A 43 -11.30 -1.52 1.77
C ASP A 43 -10.27 -0.78 2.63
N LEU A 44 -9.00 -1.18 2.53
CA LEU A 44 -7.89 -0.50 3.20
C LEU A 44 -7.71 0.91 2.65
N PHE A 45 -7.74 1.12 1.34
CA PHE A 45 -7.61 2.43 0.72
C PHE A 45 -8.71 3.39 1.19
N ASN A 46 -9.97 2.95 1.18
CA ASN A 46 -11.10 3.80 1.57
C ASN A 46 -11.12 4.11 3.07
N SER A 47 -10.69 3.16 3.92
CA SER A 47 -10.71 3.35 5.38
C SER A 47 -9.48 4.08 5.90
N PHE A 48 -8.32 3.84 5.31
CA PHE A 48 -7.06 4.44 5.70
C PHE A 48 -6.83 5.80 5.05
N GLU A 49 -7.41 6.04 3.86
CA GLU A 49 -7.25 7.26 3.05
C GLU A 49 -5.77 7.65 2.85
N PRO A 50 -4.95 6.76 2.25
CA PRO A 50 -3.52 7.01 2.11
C PRO A 50 -3.22 8.20 1.19
N ASP A 51 -2.12 8.91 1.49
CA ASP A 51 -1.53 9.93 0.61
C ASP A 51 -0.65 9.29 -0.48
N LEU A 52 -0.13 8.09 -0.22
CA LEU A 52 0.68 7.30 -1.14
C LEU A 52 0.31 5.82 -1.07
N VAL A 53 0.16 5.19 -2.24
CA VAL A 53 0.02 3.74 -2.37
C VAL A 53 1.27 3.17 -3.06
N VAL A 54 1.90 2.19 -2.44
CA VAL A 54 2.95 1.37 -3.05
C VAL A 54 2.34 0.01 -3.34
N LEU A 55 2.29 -0.36 -4.62
CA LEU A 55 1.64 -1.58 -5.10
C LEU A 55 2.65 -2.39 -5.90
N ASP A 56 2.87 -3.64 -5.51
CA ASP A 56 3.55 -4.60 -6.37
C ASP A 56 2.64 -5.01 -7.53
N LEU A 57 3.19 -5.04 -8.74
CA LEU A 57 2.51 -5.51 -9.95
C LEU A 57 2.87 -6.95 -10.28
N HIS A 58 3.96 -7.47 -9.71
CA HIS A 58 4.51 -8.80 -9.98
C HIS A 58 4.05 -9.83 -8.96
N MET A 59 2.75 -9.94 -8.74
CA MET A 59 2.17 -10.94 -7.85
C MET A 59 1.81 -12.22 -8.63
N PRO A 60 2.34 -13.40 -8.25
CA PRO A 60 2.06 -14.67 -8.93
C PRO A 60 0.59 -15.11 -8.82
N ASP A 61 -0.05 -14.80 -7.69
CA ASP A 61 -1.41 -15.27 -7.38
C ASP A 61 -2.50 -14.22 -7.65
N PHE A 62 -2.12 -12.96 -7.92
CA PHE A 62 -3.06 -11.85 -8.10
C PHE A 62 -2.64 -10.91 -9.23
N ASP A 63 -3.62 -10.42 -9.99
CA ASP A 63 -3.36 -9.42 -11.01
C ASP A 63 -3.22 -8.01 -10.37
N GLY A 64 -1.97 -7.56 -10.17
CA GLY A 64 -1.69 -6.22 -9.65
C GLY A 64 -2.22 -5.09 -10.54
N PHE A 65 -2.38 -5.32 -11.85
CA PHE A 65 -2.98 -4.33 -12.74
C PHE A 65 -4.48 -4.19 -12.51
N ALA A 66 -5.18 -5.27 -12.15
CA ALA A 66 -6.59 -5.20 -11.77
C ALA A 66 -6.78 -4.34 -10.51
N VAL A 67 -5.88 -4.45 -9.53
CA VAL A 67 -5.87 -3.59 -8.33
C VAL A 67 -5.61 -2.13 -8.72
N LEU A 68 -4.61 -1.88 -9.58
CA LEU A 68 -4.31 -0.53 -10.08
C LEU A 68 -5.51 0.10 -10.80
N GLU A 69 -6.20 -0.63 -11.68
CA GLU A 69 -7.38 -0.14 -12.37
C GLU A 69 -8.51 0.22 -11.39
N GLN A 70 -8.71 -0.62 -10.36
CA GLN A 70 -9.68 -0.34 -9.31
C GLN A 70 -9.34 0.93 -8.52
N LEU A 71 -8.07 1.17 -8.20
CA LEU A 71 -7.62 2.39 -7.53
C LEU A 71 -7.75 3.63 -8.43
N ASN A 72 -7.38 3.52 -9.71
CA ASN A 72 -7.45 4.62 -10.68
C ASN A 72 -8.88 5.14 -10.90
N ARG A 73 -9.90 4.29 -10.69
CA ARG A 73 -11.31 4.72 -10.73
C ARG A 73 -11.74 5.55 -9.49
N ARG A 74 -10.98 5.51 -8.40
CA ARG A 74 -11.24 6.28 -7.16
C ARG A 74 -10.41 7.54 -7.04
N ILE A 75 -9.20 7.54 -7.61
CA ILE A 75 -8.30 8.70 -7.59
C ILE A 75 -8.77 9.65 -8.71
N PRO A 76 -9.13 10.92 -8.39
CA PRO A 76 -9.63 11.88 -9.38
C PRO A 76 -8.58 12.33 -10.40
#